data_AF-A0A350J3M0-F1
#
_entry.id   AF-A0A350J3M0-F1
#
_cell.length_a   1.000
_cell.length_b   1.000
_cell.length_c   1.000
_cell.angle_alpha   90.00
_cell.angle_beta   90.00
_cell.angle_gamma   90.00
#
_symmetry.space_group_name_H-M   'P 1'
#
loop_
_entity.id
_entity.type
_entity.pdbx_description
1 polymer ?
#
loop_
_entity_poly.entity_id
_entity_poly.type
_entity_poly.pdbx_seq_one_letter_code
_entity_poly.pdbx_strand_id
1 'polypeptide(L)' 'DIVLKLGKDELQGKQVGVKPDGSLCIETAEGLRTFNGGEVSLRGN' A
#
# COMPACT_ATOMS: atom_id res chain seq x y z
N ASP A 1 -4.66 -7.04 -6.42
CA ASP A 1 -4.08 -5.71 -6.07
C ASP A 1 -4.71 -5.15 -4.80
N ILE A 2 -4.22 -4.01 -4.31
CA ILE A 2 -4.81 -3.30 -3.18
C ILE A 2 -5.03 -1.81 -3.49
N VAL A 3 -5.92 -1.20 -2.72
CA VAL A 3 -5.99 0.25 -2.55
C VAL A 3 -5.66 0.57 -1.10
N LEU A 4 -4.73 1.49 -0.89
CA LEU A 4 -4.41 2.10 0.40
C LEU A 4 -5.08 3.48 0.49
N LYS A 5 -5.87 3.71 1.53
CA LYS A 5 -6.40 5.02 1.89
C LYS A 5 -5.54 5.69 2.95
N LEU A 6 -5.13 6.93 2.70
CA LEU A 6 -4.40 7.81 3.62
C LEU A 6 -5.20 9.10 3.81
N GLY A 7 -6.16 9.07 4.73
CA GLY A 7 -7.09 10.18 4.90
C GLY A 7 -7.97 10.36 3.66
N LYS A 8 -7.74 11.42 2.89
CA LYS A 8 -8.48 11.71 1.64
C LYS A 8 -7.81 11.14 0.39
N ASP A 9 -6.55 10.73 0.51
CA ASP A 9 -5.79 10.23 -0.62
C ASP A 9 -5.98 8.72 -0.78
N GLU A 10 -6.07 8.28 -2.03
CA GLU A 10 -6.10 6.87 -2.40
C GLU A 10 -4.88 6.55 -3.25
N LEU A 11 -4.28 5.40 -2.97
CA LEU A 11 -3.15 4.87 -3.71
C LEU A 11 -3.44 3.43 -4.09
N GLN A 12 -3.34 3.13 -5.38
CA GLN A 12 -3.46 1.76 -5.89
C GLN A 12 -2.07 1.17 -6.12
N GLY A 13 -1.92 -0.11 -5.81
CA GLY A 13 -0.69 -0.83 -6.08
C GLY A 13 -0.77 -2.29 -5.66
N LYS A 14 0.37 -2.96 -5.76
CA LYS A 14 0.51 -4.36 -5.32
C LYS A 14 1.18 -4.40 -3.97
N GLN A 15 0.55 -5.03 -3.00
CA GLN A 15 1.18 -5.32 -1.71
C GLN A 15 2.30 -6.35 -1.94
N VAL A 16 3.52 -6.03 -1.53
CA VAL A 16 4.68 -6.92 -1.73
C VAL A 16 5.27 -7.45 -0.42
N GLY A 17 4.89 -6.87 0.73
CA GLY A 17 5.29 -7.39 2.03
C GLY A 17 5.19 -6.35 3.14
N VAL A 18 5.78 -6.68 4.29
CA VAL A 18 5.93 -5.81 5.46
C VAL A 18 7.38 -5.88 5.92
N LYS A 19 7.99 -4.74 6.22
CA LYS A 19 9.37 -4.67 6.73
C LYS A 19 9.43 -5.03 8.23
N PRO A 20 10.63 -5.33 8.78
CA PRO A 20 10.79 -5.60 10.21
C PRO A 20 10.35 -4.46 11.14
N ASP A 21 10.32 -3.22 10.64
CA ASP A 21 9.82 -2.04 11.36
C ASP A 21 8.28 -1.93 11.36
N GLY A 22 7.58 -2.89 10.73
CA GLY A 22 6.12 -2.92 10.62
C GLY A 22 5.56 -2.10 9.45
N SER A 23 6.40 -1.45 8.65
CA SER A 23 5.94 -0.67 7.51
C SER A 23 5.48 -1.55 6.35
N LEU A 24 4.34 -1.18 5.74
CA LEU A 24 3.75 -1.86 4.59
C LEU A 24 4.48 -1.46 3.31
N CYS A 25 4.91 -2.44 2.51
CA CYS A 25 5.53 -2.23 1.21
C CYS A 25 4.50 -2.38 0.08
N ILE A 26 4.36 -1.34 -0.75
CA ILE A 26 3.47 -1.32 -1.91
C ILE A 26 4.27 -0.94 -3.15
N GLU A 27 4.22 -1.78 -4.18
CA GLU A 27 4.72 -1.46 -5.52
C GLU A 27 3.66 -0.66 -6.28
N THR A 28 4.03 0.55 -6.71
CA THR A 28 3.18 1.48 -7.46
C THR A 28 3.80 1.80 -8.81
N ALA A 29 3.09 2.56 -9.66
CA ALA A 29 3.63 3.03 -10.94
C ALA A 29 4.88 3.92 -10.79
N GLU A 30 5.09 4.54 -9.62
CA GLU A 30 6.26 5.36 -9.30
C GLU A 30 7.39 4.54 -8.63
N GLY A 31 7.18 3.24 -8.42
CA GLY A 31 8.12 2.33 -7.78
C GLY A 31 7.67 1.85 -6.40
N LEU A 32 8.61 1.30 -5.63
CA LEU A 32 8.35 0.74 -4.30
C LEU A 32 8.24 1.85 -3.25
N ARG A 33 7.12 1.91 -2.55
CA ARG A 33 6.88 2.87 -1.45
C ARG A 33 6.53 2.13 -0.16
N THR A 34 6.84 2.76 0.98
CA THR A 34 6.54 2.22 2.32
C THR A 34 5.59 3.12 3.09
N PHE A 35 4.66 2.50 3.82
CA PHE A 35 3.62 3.20 4.57
C PHE A 35 3.53 2.68 6.01
N ASN A 36 3.39 3.58 6.98
CA ASN A 36 3.28 3.25 8.41
C ASN A 36 1.82 3.32 8.93
N GLY A 37 0.84 3.40 8.03
CA GLY A 37 -0.56 3.53 8.38
C GLY A 37 -1.44 3.67 7.14
N GLY A 38 -2.74 3.81 7.38
CA GLY A 38 -3.76 3.84 6.33
C GLY A 38 -4.62 2.58 6.31
N GLU A 39 -5.71 2.66 5.56
CA GLU A 39 -6.68 1.56 5.45
C GLU A 39 -6.44 0.80 4.16
N VAL A 40 -6.13 -0.49 4.28
CA VAL A 40 -5.88 -1.37 3.13
C VAL A 40 -7.18 -2.08 2.75
N SER A 41 -7.54 -1.99 1.48
CA SER A 41 -8.66 -2.74 0.91
C SER A 41 -8.18 -3.63 -0.24
N LEU A 42 -8.63 -4.89 -0.24
CA LEU A 42 -8.38 -5.79 -1.36
C LEU A 42 -9.13 -5.32 -2.62
N ARG A 43 -8.48 -5.46 -3.77
CA ARG A 43 -9.11 -5.35 -5.08
C ARG A 43 -8.86 -6.66 -5.83
N GLY A 44 -9.94 -7.43 -5.98
CA GLY A 44 -9.98 -8.59 -6.86
C GLY A 44 -10.22 -8.10 -8.28
N ASN A 45 -9.14 -7.83 -9.00
CA ASN A 45 -9.11 -7.95 -10.45
C ASN A 45 -8.43 -9.28 -10.78
#